data_AF-B0F6V7-F1
#
_entry.id   AF-B0F6V7-F1
#
_cell.length_a   1.000
_cell.length_b   1.000
_cell.length_c   1.000
_cell.angle_alpha   90.00
_cell.angle_beta   90.00
_cell.angle_gamma   90.00
#
_symmetry.space_group_name_H-M   'P 1'
#
loop_
_entity.id
_entity.type
_entity.pdbx_description
1 polymer ?
#
loop_
_entity_poly.entity_id
_entity_poly.type
_entity_poly.pdbx_seq_one_letter_code
_entity_poly.pdbx_strand_id
1 'polypeptide(L)'
;YWPPQYVIMDGATLEPLKIVSTRGYTVDTQEYHPEPRVAAIVASHEHPDFIVNVKETGHILLVDYSNVESLSVTDIGAAKFLHDGGRDRSKRYFLTAANQSDKIAVVDSRDRKLVALADVTKTPHPGRGANLDDPEYGPVWVTSALGNANVTFLGTDPDGNPDNAWQTVRILDGMGGGSLSVKSHPNSTNLWVDAPLNPDESISQSVAVFDINDLDAGFVKLPIAEWADLGDGPKRVVQPEYNMAGDEVWFSVWSGQEQQSAIVVVDDKTRELKAVIKGPEIITPTGKFN
;
A
#
# COMPACT_ATOMS: atom_id res chain seq x y z
N TYR A 1 -4.33 16.82 -5.71
CA TYR A 1 -3.15 17.12 -6.54
C TYR A 1 -3.62 17.86 -7.77
N TRP A 2 -3.14 19.09 -7.98
CA TRP A 2 -3.54 19.95 -9.10
C TRP A 2 -2.31 20.74 -9.56
N PRO A 3 -2.09 20.96 -10.87
CA PRO A 3 -2.90 20.47 -12.01
C PRO A 3 -2.81 18.94 -12.25
N PRO A 4 -3.71 18.34 -13.06
CA PRO A 4 -3.66 16.93 -13.45
C PRO A 4 -2.49 16.68 -14.44
N GLN A 5 -1.32 16.38 -13.87
CA GLN A 5 -0.08 16.12 -14.60
C GLN A 5 0.91 15.28 -13.78
N TYR A 6 1.90 14.71 -14.45
CA TYR A 6 3.16 14.25 -13.83
C TYR A 6 4.36 14.97 -14.46
N VAL A 7 5.48 14.97 -13.75
CA VAL A 7 6.73 15.64 -14.16
C VAL A 7 7.89 14.67 -14.02
N ILE A 8 8.68 14.52 -15.08
CA ILE A 8 9.98 13.84 -15.06
C ILE A 8 11.03 14.93 -14.83
N MET A 9 11.92 14.70 -13.86
CA MET A 9 12.98 15.62 -13.47
C MET A 9 14.33 14.91 -13.55
N ASP A 10 15.39 15.68 -13.70
CA ASP A 10 16.75 15.18 -13.47
C ASP A 10 16.90 14.71 -12.02
N GLY A 11 17.43 13.51 -11.84
CA GLY A 11 17.50 12.87 -10.52
C GLY A 11 18.50 13.52 -9.55
N ALA A 12 19.47 14.28 -10.05
CA ALA A 12 20.50 14.93 -9.23
C ALA A 12 20.18 16.41 -8.96
N THR A 13 19.56 17.10 -9.92
CA THR A 13 19.36 18.55 -9.86
C THR A 13 17.89 18.96 -9.64
N LEU A 14 16.95 18.03 -9.82
CA LEU A 14 15.50 18.30 -9.87
C LEU A 14 15.10 19.25 -11.01
N GLU A 15 15.96 19.45 -12.00
CA GLU A 15 15.62 20.22 -13.20
C GLU A 15 14.46 19.53 -13.94
N PRO A 16 13.37 20.26 -14.27
CA PRO A 16 12.23 19.66 -14.95
C PRO A 16 12.58 19.34 -16.41
N LEU A 17 12.52 18.05 -16.78
CA LEU A 17 12.84 17.57 -18.13
C LEU A 17 11.58 17.45 -19.00
N LYS A 18 10.49 16.92 -18.42
CA LYS A 18 9.24 16.69 -19.15
C LYS A 18 8.02 16.87 -18.25
N ILE A 19 7.01 17.58 -18.74
CA ILE A 19 5.71 17.73 -18.08
C ILE A 19 4.65 17.10 -19.00
N VAL A 20 3.83 16.21 -18.45
CA VAL A 20 2.78 15.52 -19.21
C VAL A 20 1.45 15.66 -18.49
N SER A 21 0.44 16.18 -19.19
CA SER A 21 -0.93 16.24 -18.65
C SER A 21 -1.56 14.86 -18.63
N THR A 22 -2.36 14.58 -17.60
CA THR A 22 -3.13 13.34 -17.48
C THR A 22 -4.58 13.48 -17.94
N ARG A 23 -5.03 14.69 -18.36
CA ARG A 23 -6.38 14.90 -18.91
C ARG A 23 -6.64 13.94 -20.07
N GLY A 24 -7.79 13.30 -20.07
CA GLY A 24 -8.06 12.23 -21.03
C GLY A 24 -9.47 11.66 -20.88
N TYR A 25 -9.67 10.47 -21.41
CA TYR A 25 -10.96 9.80 -21.45
C TYR A 25 -11.02 8.69 -20.40
N THR A 26 -12.20 8.42 -19.84
CA THR A 26 -12.37 7.32 -18.89
C THR A 26 -12.32 5.96 -19.58
N VAL A 27 -11.73 4.98 -18.90
CA VAL A 27 -11.57 3.62 -19.43
C VAL A 27 -12.89 2.92 -19.75
N ASP A 28 -13.97 3.27 -19.05
CA ASP A 28 -15.29 2.63 -19.14
C ASP A 28 -16.16 3.22 -20.26
N THR A 29 -16.48 4.51 -20.17
CA THR A 29 -17.44 5.19 -21.04
C THR A 29 -16.79 5.98 -22.16
N GLN A 30 -15.45 6.11 -22.15
CA GLN A 30 -14.70 6.96 -23.07
C GLN A 30 -15.20 8.42 -23.04
N GLU A 31 -15.61 8.90 -21.87
CA GLU A 31 -15.99 10.30 -21.65
C GLU A 31 -14.79 11.12 -21.21
N TYR A 32 -14.67 12.35 -21.72
CA TYR A 32 -13.58 13.25 -21.36
C TYR A 32 -13.68 13.65 -19.88
N HIS A 33 -12.60 13.45 -19.13
CA HIS A 33 -12.48 13.83 -17.73
C HIS A 33 -11.44 14.97 -17.57
N PRO A 34 -11.83 16.15 -17.02
CA PRO A 34 -10.95 17.32 -16.98
C PRO A 34 -9.95 17.34 -15.81
N GLU A 35 -10.16 16.50 -14.79
CA GLU A 35 -9.33 16.44 -13.57
C GLU A 35 -8.93 15.00 -13.16
N PRO A 36 -8.22 14.25 -14.01
CA PRO A 36 -7.72 12.93 -13.65
C PRO A 36 -6.39 13.04 -12.89
N ARG A 37 -6.44 12.79 -11.58
CA ARG A 37 -5.33 12.93 -10.64
C ARG A 37 -4.37 11.76 -10.77
N VAL A 38 -3.08 12.04 -10.64
CA VAL A 38 -2.06 11.00 -10.41
C VAL A 38 -2.19 10.54 -8.95
N ALA A 39 -2.30 9.23 -8.73
CA ALA A 39 -2.50 8.66 -7.39
C ALA A 39 -1.24 8.01 -6.81
N ALA A 40 -0.60 7.14 -7.57
CA ALA A 40 0.64 6.47 -7.20
C ALA A 40 1.59 6.41 -8.39
N ILE A 41 2.89 6.48 -8.09
CA ILE A 41 3.96 6.27 -9.06
C ILE A 41 4.93 5.26 -8.46
N VAL A 42 5.22 4.19 -9.20
CA VAL A 42 6.28 3.23 -8.85
C VAL A 42 7.24 3.09 -10.03
N ALA A 43 8.47 2.64 -9.77
CA ALA A 43 9.43 2.34 -10.84
C ALA A 43 9.33 0.87 -11.26
N SER A 44 9.42 0.59 -12.57
CA SER A 44 9.59 -0.78 -13.05
C SER A 44 10.97 -1.32 -12.67
N HIS A 45 11.06 -2.64 -12.48
CA HIS A 45 12.34 -3.37 -12.34
C HIS A 45 12.67 -4.18 -13.61
N GLU A 46 11.75 -4.18 -14.58
CA GLU A 46 11.85 -4.94 -15.83
C GLU A 46 12.30 -4.05 -17.00
N HIS A 47 11.96 -2.76 -16.95
CA HIS A 47 12.25 -1.75 -17.98
C HIS A 47 12.59 -0.40 -17.35
N PRO A 48 13.19 0.55 -18.09
CA PRO A 48 13.33 1.94 -17.66
C PRO A 48 11.99 2.69 -17.71
N ASP A 49 10.97 2.17 -17.01
CA ASP A 49 9.62 2.72 -16.97
C ASP A 49 9.28 3.25 -15.56
N PHE A 50 8.60 4.40 -15.51
CA PHE A 50 7.71 4.72 -14.39
C PHE A 50 6.32 4.15 -14.65
N ILE A 51 5.69 3.56 -13.63
CA ILE A 51 4.30 3.09 -13.67
C ILE A 51 3.44 4.10 -12.91
N VAL A 52 2.52 4.76 -13.60
CA VAL A 52 1.74 5.91 -13.10
C VAL A 52 0.25 5.58 -13.09
N ASN A 53 -0.36 5.58 -11.92
CA ASN A 53 -1.82 5.46 -11.79
C ASN A 53 -2.52 6.79 -12.04
N VAL A 54 -3.47 6.79 -12.97
CA VAL A 54 -4.34 7.92 -13.28
C VAL A 54 -5.76 7.62 -12.80
N LYS A 55 -6.13 8.24 -11.68
CA LYS A 55 -7.24 7.84 -10.80
C LYS A 55 -8.61 7.85 -11.48
N GLU A 56 -9.11 9.00 -11.88
CA GLU A 56 -10.49 9.15 -12.34
C GLU A 56 -10.74 8.50 -13.70
N THR A 57 -9.74 8.48 -14.57
CA THR A 57 -9.85 7.83 -15.88
C THR A 57 -9.65 6.32 -15.79
N GLY A 58 -8.90 5.82 -14.80
CA GLY A 58 -8.67 4.39 -14.61
C GLY A 58 -7.61 3.82 -15.53
N HIS A 59 -6.60 4.63 -15.87
CA HIS A 59 -5.48 4.25 -16.73
C HIS A 59 -4.19 4.09 -15.92
N ILE A 60 -3.39 3.09 -16.27
CA ILE A 60 -2.05 2.84 -15.75
C ILE A 60 -1.06 3.11 -16.88
N LEU A 61 -0.20 4.11 -16.71
CA LEU A 61 0.77 4.51 -17.74
C LEU A 61 2.13 3.92 -17.42
N LEU A 62 2.74 3.19 -18.37
CA LEU A 62 4.15 2.81 -18.30
C LEU A 62 4.93 3.81 -19.16
N VAL A 63 5.62 4.71 -18.49
CA VAL A 63 6.32 5.86 -19.06
C VAL A 63 7.80 5.54 -19.18
N ASP A 64 8.25 5.22 -20.40
CA ASP A 64 9.64 4.87 -20.69
C ASP A 64 10.51 6.13 -20.67
N TYR A 65 11.43 6.21 -19.72
CA TYR A 65 12.30 7.38 -19.52
C TYR A 65 13.66 7.23 -20.20
N SER A 66 13.89 6.20 -21.03
CA SER A 66 15.15 6.03 -21.78
C SER A 66 15.40 7.15 -22.79
N ASN A 67 14.34 7.80 -23.26
CA ASN A 67 14.41 8.99 -24.11
C ASN A 67 13.28 9.97 -23.75
N VAL A 68 13.56 10.88 -22.82
CA VAL A 68 12.58 11.88 -22.33
C VAL A 68 12.15 12.89 -23.40
N GLU A 69 12.97 13.08 -24.45
CA GLU A 69 12.62 13.98 -25.57
C GLU A 69 11.54 13.36 -26.45
N SER A 70 11.71 12.07 -26.79
CA SER A 70 10.77 11.27 -27.58
C SER A 70 10.10 10.20 -26.71
N LEU A 71 9.32 10.67 -25.74
CA LEU A 71 8.73 9.85 -24.69
C LEU A 71 7.79 8.76 -25.27
N SER A 72 8.07 7.51 -24.94
CA SER A 72 7.17 6.39 -25.19
C SER A 72 6.32 6.14 -23.97
N VAL A 73 5.00 6.00 -24.15
CA VAL A 73 4.06 5.69 -23.07
C VAL A 73 3.17 4.55 -23.51
N THR A 74 3.18 3.46 -22.75
CA THR A 74 2.15 2.42 -22.87
C THR A 74 1.00 2.79 -21.96
N ASP A 75 -0.17 3.01 -22.56
CA ASP A 75 -1.40 3.34 -21.84
C ASP A 75 -2.26 2.08 -21.65
N ILE A 76 -2.41 1.64 -20.40
CA ILE A 76 -3.17 0.44 -20.03
C ILE A 76 -4.48 0.86 -19.34
N GLY A 77 -5.60 0.57 -20.00
CA GLY A 77 -6.91 0.65 -19.36
C GLY A 77 -7.05 -0.41 -18.26
N ALA A 78 -7.44 0.01 -17.05
CA ALA A 78 -7.64 -0.88 -15.90
C ALA A 78 -9.07 -0.72 -15.34
N ALA A 79 -9.24 0.06 -14.27
CA ALA A 79 -10.53 0.34 -13.65
C ALA A 79 -10.50 1.74 -13.04
N LYS A 80 -11.64 2.42 -12.96
CA LYS A 80 -11.70 3.77 -12.37
C LYS A 80 -11.34 3.76 -10.90
N PHE A 81 -10.86 4.92 -10.44
CA PHE A 81 -10.47 5.19 -9.07
C PHE A 81 -9.25 4.38 -8.61
N LEU A 82 -8.28 4.18 -9.52
CA LEU A 82 -6.95 3.72 -9.17
C LEU A 82 -6.36 4.59 -8.04
N HIS A 83 -5.71 3.94 -7.09
CA HIS A 83 -5.16 4.59 -5.92
C HIS A 83 -3.71 4.13 -5.72
N ASP A 84 -3.47 3.39 -4.66
CA ASP A 84 -2.19 2.87 -4.21
C ASP A 84 -2.01 1.40 -4.61
N GLY A 85 -0.77 0.92 -4.49
CA GLY A 85 -0.37 -0.38 -4.95
C GLY A 85 1.11 -0.62 -4.76
N GLY A 86 1.54 -1.86 -4.96
CA GLY A 86 2.93 -2.24 -4.88
C GLY A 86 3.25 -3.39 -5.81
N ARG A 87 4.53 -3.73 -5.84
CA ARG A 87 4.98 -4.86 -6.65
C ARG A 87 4.83 -6.16 -5.87
N ASP A 88 4.58 -7.23 -6.58
CA ASP A 88 4.73 -8.59 -6.05
C ASP A 88 6.18 -8.84 -5.60
N ARG A 89 6.42 -9.96 -4.92
CA ARG A 89 7.75 -10.31 -4.41
C ARG A 89 8.84 -10.41 -5.49
N SER A 90 8.48 -10.80 -6.72
CA SER A 90 9.40 -10.93 -7.85
C SER A 90 9.73 -9.57 -8.46
N LYS A 91 9.01 -8.51 -8.08
CA LYS A 91 9.10 -7.14 -8.60
C LYS A 91 8.68 -7.01 -10.07
N ARG A 92 7.98 -8.01 -10.63
CA ARG A 92 7.52 -8.02 -12.02
C ARG A 92 6.11 -7.48 -12.15
N TYR A 93 5.22 -7.86 -11.25
CA TYR A 93 3.80 -7.52 -11.33
C TYR A 93 3.50 -6.35 -10.42
N PHE A 94 2.82 -5.34 -10.96
CA PHE A 94 2.29 -4.23 -10.18
C PHE A 94 0.83 -4.50 -9.85
N LEU A 95 0.53 -4.64 -8.55
CA LEU A 95 -0.81 -4.83 -8.01
C LEU A 95 -1.28 -3.51 -7.41
N THR A 96 -2.43 -3.02 -7.87
CA THR A 96 -2.96 -1.73 -7.42
C THR A 96 -4.46 -1.74 -7.21
N ALA A 97 -4.89 -1.06 -6.14
CA ALA A 97 -6.29 -0.90 -5.79
C ALA A 97 -6.98 0.11 -6.70
N ALA A 98 -8.07 -0.31 -7.34
CA ALA A 98 -9.11 0.56 -7.86
C ALA A 98 -10.20 0.69 -6.78
N ASN A 99 -9.94 1.51 -5.77
CA ASN A 99 -10.59 1.37 -4.46
C ASN A 99 -12.12 1.54 -4.50
N GLN A 100 -12.64 2.56 -5.18
CA GLN A 100 -14.08 2.78 -5.33
C GLN A 100 -14.73 1.86 -6.39
N SER A 101 -13.94 1.04 -7.05
CA SER A 101 -14.40 0.00 -7.98
C SER A 101 -14.31 -1.41 -7.38
N ASP A 102 -13.88 -1.54 -6.11
CA ASP A 102 -13.74 -2.81 -5.38
C ASP A 102 -12.89 -3.86 -6.13
N LYS A 103 -11.79 -3.41 -6.76
CA LYS A 103 -10.90 -4.25 -7.58
C LYS A 103 -9.42 -4.08 -7.28
N ILE A 104 -8.63 -5.11 -7.55
CA ILE A 104 -7.18 -5.06 -7.69
C ILE A 104 -6.80 -5.28 -9.16
N ALA A 105 -6.19 -4.28 -9.78
CA ALA A 105 -5.60 -4.41 -11.09
C ALA A 105 -4.17 -4.96 -11.00
N VAL A 106 -3.85 -5.93 -11.86
CA VAL A 106 -2.53 -6.53 -11.94
C VAL A 106 -1.93 -6.26 -13.31
N VAL A 107 -0.81 -5.57 -13.34
CA VAL A 107 -0.04 -5.25 -14.55
C VAL A 107 1.25 -6.05 -14.55
N ASP A 108 1.49 -6.80 -15.63
CA ASP A 108 2.81 -7.37 -15.90
C ASP A 108 3.70 -6.27 -16.47
N SER A 109 4.66 -5.80 -15.67
CA SER A 109 5.54 -4.71 -16.10
C SER A 109 6.55 -5.15 -17.16
N ARG A 110 6.86 -6.44 -17.29
CA ARG A 110 7.75 -6.98 -18.33
C ARG A 110 7.07 -6.96 -19.70
N ASP A 111 5.84 -7.45 -19.75
CA ASP A 111 5.06 -7.52 -20.99
C ASP A 111 4.25 -6.25 -21.26
N ARG A 112 4.28 -5.29 -20.32
CA ARG A 112 3.57 -4.01 -20.36
C ARG A 112 2.06 -4.18 -20.64
N LYS A 113 1.42 -5.12 -19.94
CA LYS A 113 -0.01 -5.46 -20.15
C LYS A 113 -0.76 -5.71 -18.85
N LEU A 114 -2.06 -5.44 -18.85
CA LEU A 114 -2.97 -5.89 -17.80
C LEU A 114 -3.11 -7.41 -17.87
N VAL A 115 -2.90 -8.11 -16.76
CA VAL A 115 -3.05 -9.57 -16.69
C VAL A 115 -4.26 -10.01 -15.87
N ALA A 116 -4.75 -9.16 -14.95
CA ALA A 116 -5.96 -9.43 -14.21
C ALA A 116 -6.63 -8.17 -13.65
N LEU A 117 -7.94 -8.29 -13.39
CA LEU A 117 -8.74 -7.39 -12.56
C LEU A 117 -9.47 -8.26 -11.54
N ALA A 118 -8.88 -8.47 -10.37
CA ALA A 118 -9.45 -9.30 -9.32
C ALA A 118 -10.49 -8.51 -8.52
N ASP A 119 -11.65 -9.12 -8.28
CA ASP A 119 -12.67 -8.57 -7.38
C ASP A 119 -12.25 -8.73 -5.92
N VAL A 120 -12.50 -7.71 -5.11
CA VAL A 120 -12.35 -7.75 -3.65
C VAL A 120 -13.59 -7.19 -2.99
N THR A 121 -13.77 -7.41 -1.70
CA THR A 121 -15.06 -7.16 -1.04
C THR A 121 -15.50 -5.69 -1.06
N LYS A 122 -14.67 -4.77 -0.53
CA LYS A 122 -15.00 -3.35 -0.49
C LYS A 122 -13.79 -2.46 -0.20
N THR A 123 -13.58 -1.42 -1.00
CA THR A 123 -12.61 -0.34 -0.77
C THR A 123 -11.24 -0.82 -0.25
N PRO A 124 -10.51 -1.63 -1.04
CA PRO A 124 -9.15 -2.04 -0.66
C PRO A 124 -8.25 -0.81 -0.49
N HIS A 125 -7.36 -0.86 0.51
CA HIS A 125 -6.38 0.19 0.78
C HIS A 125 -5.04 -0.42 1.23
N PRO A 126 -4.21 -0.89 0.29
CA PRO A 126 -2.99 -1.63 0.60
C PRO A 126 -1.82 -0.80 1.14
N GLY A 127 -1.75 0.50 0.85
CA GLY A 127 -0.46 1.18 0.72
C GLY A 127 0.34 0.55 -0.42
N ARG A 128 1.51 -0.02 -0.11
CA ARG A 128 2.26 -0.90 -1.04
C ARG A 128 1.81 -2.36 -0.99
N GLY A 129 0.97 -2.71 -0.01
CA GLY A 129 0.64 -4.08 0.35
C GLY A 129 1.79 -4.80 1.07
N ALA A 130 1.57 -6.08 1.37
CA ALA A 130 2.56 -6.97 1.96
C ALA A 130 2.70 -8.23 1.11
N ASN A 131 3.93 -8.62 0.78
CA ASN A 131 4.20 -9.88 0.09
C ASN A 131 4.55 -10.95 1.11
N LEU A 132 3.90 -12.10 1.04
CA LEU A 132 4.11 -13.22 1.96
C LEU A 132 4.29 -14.53 1.19
N ASP A 133 4.84 -15.52 1.87
CA ASP A 133 4.72 -16.93 1.49
C ASP A 133 3.63 -17.56 2.36
N ASP A 134 2.42 -17.68 1.81
CA ASP A 134 1.30 -18.36 2.48
C ASP A 134 1.57 -19.87 2.54
N PRO A 135 1.41 -20.52 3.72
CA PRO A 135 1.70 -21.95 3.87
C PRO A 135 0.90 -22.88 2.96
N GLU A 136 -0.27 -22.45 2.50
CA GLU A 136 -1.19 -23.23 1.67
C GLU A 136 -1.14 -22.79 0.20
N TYR A 137 -1.10 -21.48 -0.03
CA TYR A 137 -1.25 -20.91 -1.38
C TYR A 137 0.05 -20.41 -2.03
N GLY A 138 1.18 -20.49 -1.32
CA GLY A 138 2.47 -20.03 -1.82
C GLY A 138 2.57 -18.49 -1.87
N PRO A 139 3.29 -17.91 -2.85
CA PRO A 139 3.47 -16.46 -2.93
C PRO A 139 2.15 -15.69 -3.07
N VAL A 140 1.92 -14.77 -2.15
CA VAL A 140 0.72 -13.91 -2.13
C VAL A 140 1.08 -12.44 -1.89
N TRP A 141 0.19 -11.55 -2.33
CA TRP A 141 0.20 -10.14 -2.00
C TRP A 141 -1.08 -9.78 -1.24
N VAL A 142 -0.93 -9.02 -0.17
CA VAL A 142 -1.99 -8.77 0.82
C VAL A 142 -2.39 -7.29 0.82
N THR A 143 -3.69 -7.05 0.97
CA THR A 143 -4.29 -5.72 1.18
C THR A 143 -5.31 -5.78 2.31
N SER A 144 -5.40 -4.71 3.11
CA SER A 144 -6.52 -4.48 4.01
C SER A 144 -7.59 -3.60 3.35
N ALA A 145 -8.69 -3.35 4.05
CA ALA A 145 -9.79 -2.55 3.56
C ALA A 145 -10.09 -1.33 4.45
N LEU A 146 -10.52 -0.25 3.80
CA LEU A 146 -11.03 0.93 4.50
C LEU A 146 -12.47 0.70 4.99
N GLY A 147 -13.29 0.02 4.18
CA GLY A 147 -14.74 -0.09 4.39
C GLY A 147 -15.20 -1.26 5.27
N ASN A 148 -14.33 -2.20 5.61
CA ASN A 148 -14.64 -3.40 6.39
C ASN A 148 -13.36 -3.97 7.04
N ALA A 149 -13.49 -5.06 7.80
CA ALA A 149 -12.37 -5.66 8.53
C ALA A 149 -11.47 -6.57 7.66
N ASN A 150 -11.78 -6.76 6.38
CA ASN A 150 -11.15 -7.81 5.59
C ASN A 150 -9.67 -7.51 5.33
N VAL A 151 -8.86 -8.56 5.46
CA VAL A 151 -7.48 -8.64 5.02
C VAL A 151 -7.42 -9.70 3.92
N THR A 152 -7.26 -9.23 2.67
CA THR A 152 -7.43 -10.05 1.46
C THR A 152 -6.08 -10.42 0.88
N PHE A 153 -5.91 -11.70 0.56
CA PHE A 153 -4.70 -12.30 0.02
C PHE A 153 -4.94 -12.67 -1.45
N LEU A 154 -4.08 -12.19 -2.34
CA LEU A 154 -4.11 -12.49 -3.76
C LEU A 154 -2.90 -13.37 -4.13
N GLY A 155 -3.11 -14.48 -4.84
CA GLY A 155 -2.01 -15.28 -5.37
C GLY A 155 -1.22 -14.53 -6.44
N THR A 156 0.11 -14.62 -6.42
CA THR A 156 0.99 -13.83 -7.32
C THR A 156 2.00 -14.66 -8.12
N ASP A 157 1.85 -15.98 -8.15
CA ASP A 157 2.81 -16.89 -8.79
C ASP A 157 2.17 -17.65 -9.97
N PRO A 158 2.08 -17.04 -11.17
CA PRO A 158 1.49 -17.68 -12.34
C PRO A 158 2.31 -18.85 -12.91
N ASP A 159 3.60 -18.96 -12.57
CA ASP A 159 4.47 -20.01 -13.08
C ASP A 159 4.44 -21.25 -12.18
N GLY A 160 4.51 -21.06 -10.85
CA GLY A 160 4.50 -22.16 -9.87
C GLY A 160 3.12 -22.54 -9.35
N ASN A 161 2.18 -21.59 -9.27
CA ASN A 161 0.83 -21.76 -8.73
C ASN A 161 -0.26 -21.18 -9.65
N PRO A 162 -0.33 -21.63 -10.93
CA PRO A 162 -1.17 -21.01 -11.96
C PRO A 162 -2.67 -20.97 -11.62
N ASP A 163 -3.18 -22.00 -10.94
CA ASP A 163 -4.60 -22.10 -10.59
C ASP A 163 -5.04 -21.03 -9.57
N ASN A 164 -4.10 -20.51 -8.78
CA ASN A 164 -4.31 -19.51 -7.74
C ASN A 164 -3.90 -18.10 -8.17
N ALA A 165 -3.13 -17.97 -9.26
CA ALA A 165 -2.57 -16.71 -9.68
C ALA A 165 -3.67 -15.69 -10.01
N TRP A 166 -3.53 -14.49 -9.43
CA TRP A 166 -4.44 -13.35 -9.59
C TRP A 166 -5.85 -13.54 -9.03
N GLN A 167 -6.04 -14.55 -8.19
CA GLN A 167 -7.30 -14.80 -7.50
C GLN A 167 -7.19 -14.47 -6.02
N THR A 168 -8.31 -14.10 -5.41
CA THR A 168 -8.41 -14.06 -3.95
C THR A 168 -8.39 -15.48 -3.41
N VAL A 169 -7.33 -15.83 -2.69
CA VAL A 169 -7.11 -17.17 -2.14
C VAL A 169 -7.46 -17.26 -0.65
N ARG A 170 -7.37 -16.14 0.07
CA ARG A 170 -7.67 -16.08 1.51
C ARG A 170 -8.24 -14.71 1.87
N ILE A 171 -9.18 -14.70 2.81
CA ILE A 171 -9.68 -13.50 3.48
C ILE A 171 -9.65 -13.75 4.99
N LEU A 172 -8.98 -12.89 5.73
CA LEU A 172 -8.96 -12.89 7.20
C LEU A 172 -9.76 -11.70 7.74
N ASP A 173 -10.30 -11.84 8.93
CA ASP A 173 -10.90 -10.73 9.69
C ASP A 173 -9.83 -10.02 10.51
N GLY A 174 -9.57 -8.75 10.20
CA GLY A 174 -8.79 -7.82 11.02
C GLY A 174 -9.59 -7.25 12.19
N MET A 175 -9.03 -6.25 12.88
CA MET A 175 -9.69 -5.65 14.06
C MET A 175 -11.02 -4.95 13.72
N GLY A 176 -11.18 -4.47 12.49
CA GLY A 176 -12.31 -3.66 12.06
C GLY A 176 -11.98 -2.86 10.79
N GLY A 177 -12.94 -2.07 10.31
CA GLY A 177 -12.72 -1.14 9.20
C GLY A 177 -11.79 0.01 9.54
N GLY A 178 -11.42 0.80 8.53
CA GLY A 178 -10.54 1.96 8.69
C GLY A 178 -9.05 1.64 8.63
N SER A 179 -8.67 0.46 8.11
CA SER A 179 -7.27 0.14 7.84
C SER A 179 -6.72 0.96 6.67
N LEU A 180 -5.46 1.38 6.79
CA LEU A 180 -4.74 2.12 5.75
C LEU A 180 -3.50 1.37 5.27
N SER A 181 -2.98 0.43 6.05
CA SER A 181 -1.75 -0.27 5.69
C SER A 181 -1.68 -1.66 6.27
N VAL A 182 -1.15 -2.57 5.46
CA VAL A 182 -0.60 -3.86 5.89
C VAL A 182 0.91 -3.86 5.72
N LYS A 183 1.62 -4.64 6.52
CA LYS A 183 3.09 -4.76 6.41
C LYS A 183 3.60 -6.12 6.86
N SER A 184 4.65 -6.57 6.21
CA SER A 184 5.50 -7.67 6.62
C SER A 184 6.92 -7.44 6.08
N HIS A 185 7.84 -8.34 6.36
CA HIS A 185 9.22 -8.31 5.91
C HIS A 185 9.73 -9.73 5.63
N PRO A 186 10.62 -9.96 4.64
CA PRO A 186 11.16 -11.31 4.36
C PRO A 186 11.85 -12.03 5.52
N ASN A 187 12.29 -11.29 6.54
CA ASN A 187 12.91 -11.83 7.77
C ASN A 187 11.92 -11.97 8.93
N SER A 188 10.64 -11.69 8.70
CA SER A 188 9.59 -11.72 9.71
C SER A 188 8.57 -12.81 9.39
N THR A 189 7.98 -13.37 10.44
CA THR A 189 6.79 -14.23 10.36
C THR A 189 5.51 -13.49 10.71
N ASN A 190 5.55 -12.16 10.80
CA ASN A 190 4.41 -11.35 11.19
C ASN A 190 3.75 -10.65 9.99
N LEU A 191 2.43 -10.61 10.00
CA LEU A 191 1.64 -9.68 9.19
C LEU A 191 0.97 -8.65 10.10
N TRP A 192 1.35 -7.38 9.93
CA TRP A 192 0.84 -6.24 10.71
C TRP A 192 -0.27 -5.54 9.96
N VAL A 193 -1.37 -5.23 10.65
CA VAL A 193 -2.55 -4.56 10.09
C VAL A 193 -3.00 -3.44 11.02
N ASP A 194 -2.92 -2.20 10.54
CA ASP A 194 -3.41 -1.03 11.29
C ASP A 194 -4.92 -0.79 11.07
N ALA A 195 -5.52 0.06 11.89
CA ALA A 195 -6.91 0.51 11.71
C ALA A 195 -7.11 1.98 12.14
N PRO A 196 -6.25 2.92 11.68
CA PRO A 196 -6.19 4.27 12.21
C PRO A 196 -7.49 5.04 12.02
N LEU A 197 -8.32 4.74 11.02
CA LEU A 197 -9.57 5.46 10.74
C LEU A 197 -10.79 4.83 11.39
N ASN A 198 -10.62 3.78 12.18
CA ASN A 198 -11.70 3.20 12.95
C ASN A 198 -12.27 4.25 13.96
N PRO A 199 -13.59 4.30 14.17
CA PRO A 199 -14.20 5.19 15.16
C PRO A 199 -14.03 4.71 16.61
N ASP A 200 -13.78 3.42 16.84
CA ASP A 200 -13.49 2.87 18.16
C ASP A 200 -12.02 3.12 18.52
N GLU A 201 -11.80 3.89 19.59
CA GLU A 201 -10.46 4.23 20.07
C GLU A 201 -9.63 2.99 20.39
N SER A 202 -10.23 1.93 20.95
CA SER A 202 -9.51 0.71 21.25
C SER A 202 -8.93 0.07 19.99
N ILE A 203 -9.57 0.28 18.83
CA ILE A 203 -9.12 -0.24 17.53
C ILE A 203 -8.13 0.73 16.90
N SER A 204 -8.48 2.02 16.81
CA SER A 204 -7.61 3.02 16.16
C SER A 204 -6.28 3.26 16.90
N GLN A 205 -6.21 2.89 18.18
CA GLN A 205 -5.02 2.99 19.03
C GLN A 205 -4.21 1.69 19.12
N SER A 206 -4.59 0.66 18.37
CA SER A 206 -3.96 -0.66 18.38
C SER A 206 -3.52 -1.11 16.98
N VAL A 207 -2.82 -2.24 16.91
CA VAL A 207 -2.46 -2.95 15.67
C VAL A 207 -2.76 -4.43 15.85
N ALA A 208 -3.28 -5.07 14.79
CA ALA A 208 -3.36 -6.53 14.72
C ALA A 208 -2.06 -7.10 14.16
N VAL A 209 -1.57 -8.18 14.77
CA VAL A 209 -0.45 -8.96 14.26
C VAL A 209 -0.85 -10.43 14.13
N PHE A 210 -0.77 -10.95 12.91
CA PHE A 210 -0.97 -12.36 12.58
C PHE A 210 0.38 -13.08 12.53
N ASP A 211 0.41 -14.36 12.93
CA ASP A 211 1.52 -15.26 12.60
C ASP A 211 1.26 -15.86 11.21
N ILE A 212 2.15 -15.60 10.26
CA ILE A 212 2.04 -16.09 8.88
C ILE A 212 2.08 -17.62 8.84
N ASN A 213 2.72 -18.27 9.82
CA ASN A 213 2.79 -19.73 9.88
C ASN A 213 1.54 -20.38 10.47
N ASP A 214 0.65 -19.59 11.10
CA ASP A 214 -0.58 -20.08 11.74
C ASP A 214 -1.68 -19.01 11.67
N LEU A 215 -2.12 -18.70 10.43
CA LEU A 215 -3.13 -17.67 10.18
C LEU A 215 -4.50 -18.02 10.79
N ASP A 216 -4.79 -19.30 11.01
CA ASP A 216 -6.04 -19.78 11.60
C ASP A 216 -6.14 -19.48 13.11
N ALA A 217 -5.01 -19.24 13.79
CA ALA A 217 -5.00 -18.80 15.19
C ALA A 217 -5.56 -17.37 15.36
N GLY A 218 -5.72 -16.62 14.28
CA GLY A 218 -6.15 -15.22 14.30
C GLY A 218 -5.03 -14.26 14.69
N PHE A 219 -5.39 -13.03 15.02
CA PHE A 219 -4.43 -11.99 15.38
C PHE A 219 -4.28 -11.79 16.89
N VAL A 220 -3.10 -11.34 17.28
CA VAL A 220 -2.87 -10.69 18.58
C VAL A 220 -3.06 -9.17 18.40
N LYS A 221 -3.78 -8.54 19.32
CA LYS A 221 -3.97 -7.08 19.34
C LYS A 221 -2.93 -6.43 20.24
N LEU A 222 -2.08 -5.55 19.69
CA LEU A 222 -1.06 -4.82 20.45
C LEU A 222 -1.50 -3.39 20.76
N PRO A 223 -1.36 -2.93 22.02
CA PRO A 223 -1.83 -1.61 22.45
C PRO A 223 -0.78 -0.53 22.18
N ILE A 224 -0.48 -0.28 20.90
CA ILE A 224 0.62 0.60 20.48
C ILE A 224 0.51 2.01 21.07
N ALA A 225 -0.68 2.63 21.10
CA ALA A 225 -0.82 3.97 21.67
C ALA A 225 -0.72 3.98 23.21
N GLU A 226 -1.04 2.87 23.88
CA GLU A 226 -0.84 2.73 25.33
C GLU A 226 0.64 2.68 25.66
N TRP A 227 1.42 1.88 24.92
CA TRP A 227 2.88 1.84 25.02
C TRP A 227 3.52 3.20 24.75
N ALA A 228 2.89 4.00 23.90
CA ALA A 228 3.33 5.35 23.63
C ALA A 228 3.19 6.28 24.83
N ASP A 229 2.40 5.96 25.87
CA ASP A 229 2.24 6.76 27.09
C ASP A 229 2.08 8.27 26.81
N LEU A 230 1.08 8.59 26.01
CA LEU A 230 0.75 9.95 25.61
C LEU A 230 -0.48 10.42 26.40
N GLY A 231 -0.53 11.72 26.69
CA GLY A 231 -1.66 12.33 27.41
C GLY A 231 -2.99 12.31 26.66
N ASP A 232 -3.90 13.14 27.14
CA ASP A 232 -5.25 13.26 26.58
C ASP A 232 -5.24 13.68 25.10
N GLY A 233 -6.27 13.23 24.38
CA GLY A 233 -6.48 13.56 22.99
C GLY A 233 -6.56 12.35 22.07
N PRO A 234 -7.07 12.57 20.84
CA PRO A 234 -7.16 11.53 19.83
C PRO A 234 -5.77 11.02 19.47
N LYS A 235 -5.62 9.70 19.46
CA LYS A 235 -4.41 8.99 19.03
C LYS A 235 -4.82 7.98 17.96
N ARG A 236 -4.11 7.98 16.84
CA ARG A 236 -4.34 7.02 15.74
C ARG A 236 -3.01 6.36 15.39
N VAL A 237 -2.98 5.04 15.43
CA VAL A 237 -1.78 4.25 15.14
C VAL A 237 -1.77 3.90 13.67
N VAL A 238 -0.72 4.34 12.97
CA VAL A 238 -0.68 4.29 11.50
C VAL A 238 0.67 3.84 10.97
N GLN A 239 0.59 3.05 9.90
CA GLN A 239 1.65 2.67 8.99
C GLN A 239 2.81 1.96 9.71
N PRO A 240 2.73 0.64 9.96
CA PRO A 240 3.91 -0.16 10.28
C PRO A 240 4.99 0.03 9.22
N GLU A 241 6.24 0.28 9.60
CA GLU A 241 7.40 0.28 8.70
C GLU A 241 8.59 -0.42 9.37
N TYR A 242 9.23 -1.34 8.66
CA TYR A 242 10.39 -2.06 9.18
C TYR A 242 11.67 -1.25 9.09
N ASN A 243 12.63 -1.54 9.96
CA ASN A 243 14.02 -1.17 9.75
C ASN A 243 14.68 -2.05 8.65
N MET A 244 15.92 -1.74 8.28
CA MET A 244 16.64 -2.45 7.22
C MET A 244 16.88 -3.94 7.53
N ALA A 245 17.07 -4.29 8.80
CA ALA A 245 17.31 -5.67 9.22
C ALA A 245 16.04 -6.52 9.22
N GLY A 246 14.87 -5.87 9.32
CA GLY A 246 13.59 -6.55 9.42
C GLY A 246 13.29 -7.14 10.80
N ASP A 247 14.01 -6.70 11.83
CA ASP A 247 13.87 -7.17 13.21
C ASP A 247 13.15 -6.16 14.13
N GLU A 248 12.85 -4.96 13.61
CA GLU A 248 12.06 -3.94 14.28
C GLU A 248 10.98 -3.41 13.35
N VAL A 249 9.79 -3.19 13.89
CA VAL A 249 8.69 -2.51 13.19
C VAL A 249 8.27 -1.26 13.96
N TRP A 250 8.10 -0.17 13.21
CA TRP A 250 7.92 1.18 13.73
C TRP A 250 6.51 1.67 13.40
N PHE A 251 5.83 2.27 14.37
CA PHE A 251 4.47 2.78 14.25
C PHE A 251 4.41 4.25 14.63
N SER A 252 3.69 5.06 13.85
CA SER A 252 3.38 6.43 14.25
C SER A 252 2.14 6.42 15.13
N VAL A 253 2.22 7.06 16.28
CA VAL A 253 1.07 7.36 17.13
C VAL A 253 0.73 8.82 16.87
N TRP A 254 -0.19 9.02 15.94
CA TRP A 254 -0.56 10.31 15.35
C TRP A 254 -1.63 11.00 16.19
N SER A 255 -1.26 12.13 16.79
CA SER A 255 -2.17 13.01 17.54
C SER A 255 -2.39 14.35 16.81
N GLY A 256 -3.24 15.23 17.37
CA GLY A 256 -3.40 16.60 16.87
C GLY A 256 -2.13 17.44 16.96
N GLN A 257 -2.05 18.53 16.19
CA GLN A 257 -0.86 19.39 16.10
C GLN A 257 -0.37 19.93 17.44
N GLU A 258 -1.29 20.30 18.33
CA GLU A 258 -1.00 20.84 19.67
C GLU A 258 -0.88 19.75 20.75
N GLN A 259 -0.91 18.47 20.36
CA GLN A 259 -0.87 17.32 21.26
C GLN A 259 0.40 16.51 21.06
N GLN A 260 0.86 15.86 22.13
CA GLN A 260 2.03 15.00 22.03
C GLN A 260 1.75 13.81 21.11
N SER A 261 2.73 13.50 20.27
CA SER A 261 2.76 12.31 19.42
C SER A 261 4.00 11.48 19.73
N ALA A 262 4.08 10.27 19.18
CA ALA A 262 5.26 9.41 19.33
C ALA A 262 5.48 8.53 18.10
N ILE A 263 6.68 7.96 18.03
CA ILE A 263 6.94 6.77 17.22
C ILE A 263 7.24 5.62 18.18
N VAL A 264 6.52 4.51 18.05
CA VAL A 264 6.71 3.31 18.86
C VAL A 264 7.46 2.28 18.02
N VAL A 265 8.54 1.73 18.58
CA VAL A 265 9.33 0.67 17.98
C VAL A 265 9.03 -0.63 18.71
N VAL A 266 8.69 -1.66 17.96
CA VAL A 266 8.37 -3.00 18.46
C VAL A 266 9.43 -3.97 17.97
N ASP A 267 9.90 -4.84 18.87
CA ASP A 267 10.73 -5.98 18.49
C ASP A 267 9.87 -6.97 17.71
N ASP A 268 10.22 -7.23 16.45
CA ASP A 268 9.38 -8.04 15.57
C ASP A 268 9.25 -9.48 16.09
N LYS A 269 10.33 -10.03 16.65
CA LYS A 269 10.36 -11.44 17.07
C LYS A 269 9.55 -11.67 18.33
N THR A 270 9.67 -10.79 19.33
CA THR A 270 8.94 -10.94 20.59
C THR A 270 7.56 -10.29 20.57
N ARG A 271 7.30 -9.38 19.62
CA ARG A 271 6.13 -8.50 19.55
C ARG A 271 6.01 -7.60 20.79
N GLU A 272 7.11 -7.32 21.46
CA GLU A 272 7.16 -6.47 22.66
C GLU A 272 7.64 -5.06 22.33
N LEU A 273 7.26 -4.11 23.19
CA LEU A 273 7.76 -2.74 23.13
C LEU A 273 9.29 -2.73 23.24
N LYS A 274 9.95 -2.14 22.24
CA LYS A 274 11.40 -1.96 22.23
C LYS A 274 11.82 -0.54 22.59
N ALA A 275 11.15 0.46 22.02
CA ALA A 275 11.45 1.86 22.28
C ALA A 275 10.24 2.77 21.99
N VAL A 276 10.26 3.96 22.59
CA VAL A 276 9.31 5.04 22.28
C VAL A 276 10.11 6.31 22.00
N ILE A 277 9.95 6.87 20.80
CA ILE A 277 10.59 8.11 20.37
C ILE A 277 9.59 9.24 20.56
N LYS A 278 9.93 10.20 21.43
CA LYS A 278 9.16 11.41 21.74
C LYS A 278 10.10 12.61 21.76
N GLY A 279 9.56 13.79 21.48
CA GLY A 279 10.27 15.04 21.59
C GLY A 279 9.41 16.19 21.05
N PRO A 280 9.75 17.45 21.37
CA PRO A 280 9.07 18.63 20.83
C PRO A 280 9.12 18.70 19.28
N GLU A 281 10.06 18.01 18.65
CA GLU A 281 10.20 17.88 17.20
C GLU A 281 9.26 16.82 16.58
N ILE A 282 8.67 15.93 17.38
CA ILE A 282 7.77 14.86 16.91
C ILE A 282 6.34 15.39 16.82
N ILE A 283 6.11 16.29 15.86
CA ILE A 283 4.81 16.92 15.62
C ILE A 283 4.09 16.16 14.49
N THR A 284 2.92 15.59 14.81
CA THR A 284 2.06 14.89 13.82
C THR A 284 2.79 13.86 12.94
N PRO A 285 3.59 12.92 13.49
CA PRO A 285 4.29 11.92 12.71
C PRO A 285 3.27 11.00 12.00
N THR A 286 3.47 10.74 10.70
CA THR A 286 2.57 9.93 9.88
C THR A 286 3.35 8.89 9.05
N GLY A 287 3.82 9.27 7.86
CA GLY A 287 4.60 8.41 6.98
C GLY A 287 6.03 8.21 7.49
N LYS A 288 6.48 6.95 7.52
CA LYS A 288 7.85 6.54 7.87
C LYS A 288 8.42 5.72 6.72
N PHE A 289 9.64 6.01 6.29
CA PHE A 289 10.28 5.31 5.17
C PHE A 289 11.72 4.99 5.57
N ASN A 290 12.06 3.71 5.63
CA ASN A 290 13.42 3.25 5.92
C ASN A 290 14.35 3.40 4.70
#